data_AF-A0A1I5FF10-F1
#
_entry.id   AF-A0A1I5FF10-F1
#
_cell.length_a   1.000
_cell.length_b   1.000
_cell.length_c   1.000
_cell.angle_alpha   90.00
_cell.angle_beta   90.00
_cell.angle_gamma   90.00
#
_symmetry.space_group_name_H-M   'P 1'
#
loop_
_entity.id
_entity.type
_entity.pdbx_description
1 polymer ?
#
loop_
_entity_poly.entity_id
_entity_poly.type
_entity_poly.pdbx_seq_one_letter_code
_entity_poly.pdbx_strand_id
1 'polypeptide(L)' 'MKDLLRALLAGWGAKKAGFGCFGTIIVFIILYWILGKFM' A
#
# COMPACT_ATOMS: atom_id res chain seq x y z
N MET A 1 -9.67 11.97 6.33
CA MET A 1 -8.33 12.21 6.93
C MET A 1 -7.54 10.93 7.21
N LYS A 2 -8.18 9.77 7.44
CA LYS A 2 -7.48 8.47 7.65
C LYS A 2 -6.96 7.86 6.34
N ASP A 3 -7.70 8.03 5.24
CA ASP A 3 -7.41 7.39 3.95
C ASP A 3 -6.19 7.96 3.22
N LEU A 4 -5.89 9.25 3.41
CA LEU A 4 -4.70 9.90 2.84
C LEU A 4 -3.41 9.36 3.48
N LEU A 5 -3.40 9.21 4.81
CA LEU A 5 -2.29 8.57 5.53
C LEU A 5 -2.16 7.09 5.18
N ARG A 6 -3.29 6.38 5.02
CA ARG A 6 -3.29 4.97 4.58
C ARG A 6 -2.71 4.80 3.19
N ALA A 7 -3.12 5.62 2.23
CA ALA A 7 -2.60 5.59 0.87
C ALA A 7 -1.11 5.94 0.83
N LEU A 8 -0.67 6.89 1.65
CA LEU A 8 0.74 7.26 1.76
C LEU A 8 1.59 6.11 2.35
N LEU A 9 1.15 5.49 3.46
CA LEU A 9 1.84 4.35 4.08
C LEU A 9 1.84 3.11 3.18
N ALA A 10 0.72 2.79 2.52
CA ALA A 10 0.65 1.70 1.56
C ALA A 10 1.54 1.97 0.33
N GLY A 11 1.59 3.22 -0.14
CA GLY A 11 2.46 3.67 -1.22
C GLY A 11 3.93 3.55 -0.87
N TRP A 12 4.30 3.96 0.33
CA TRP A 12 5.67 3.89 0.82
C TRP A 12 6.13 2.44 1.04
N GLY A 13 5.26 1.60 1.61
CA GLY A 13 5.50 0.16 1.78
C GLY A 13 5.62 -0.59 0.44
N ALA A 14 4.73 -0.30 -0.52
CA ALA A 14 4.78 -0.90 -1.85
C ALA A 14 6.03 -0.48 -2.63
N LYS A 15 6.43 0.80 -2.56
CA LYS A 15 7.66 1.30 -3.20
C LYS A 15 8.93 0.65 -2.65
N LYS A 16 8.95 0.31 -1.35
CA LYS A 16 10.07 -0.39 -0.71
C LYS A 16 10.16 -1.87 -1.09
N ALA A 17 9.04 -2.49 -1.46
CA ALA A 17 8.98 -3.92 -1.79
C ALA A 17 9.56 -4.29 -3.16
N GLY A 18 9.69 -3.36 -4.11
CA GLY A 18 10.56 -3.55 -5.30
C GLY A 18 10.22 -4.70 -6.26
N PHE A 19 8.96 -5.18 -6.31
CA PHE A 19 8.56 -6.35 -7.13
C PHE A 19 8.26 -6.06 -8.62
N GLY A 20 8.80 -4.98 -9.20
CA GLY A 20 8.52 -4.57 -10.60
C GLY A 20 7.10 -4.02 -10.81
N CYS A 21 6.77 -3.56 -12.03
CA CYS A 21 5.57 -2.73 -12.32
C CYS A 21 4.26 -3.33 -11.76
N PHE A 22 3.95 -4.58 -12.11
CA PHE A 22 2.75 -5.28 -11.62
C PHE A 22 2.84 -5.65 -10.13
N GLY A 23 4.02 -6.05 -9.66
CA GLY A 23 4.23 -6.41 -8.26
C GLY A 23 3.98 -5.24 -7.33
N THR A 24 4.46 -4.03 -7.66
CA THR A 24 4.18 -2.82 -6.88
C THR A 24 2.69 -2.51 -6.79
N ILE A 25 1.92 -2.68 -7.87
CA ILE A 25 0.46 -2.42 -7.87
C ILE A 25 -0.25 -3.43 -6.97
N ILE A 26 0.09 -4.71 -7.09
CA ILE A 26 -0.51 -5.78 -6.28
C ILE A 26 -0.20 -5.57 -4.80
N VAL A 27 1.08 -5.31 -4.47
CA VAL A 27 1.52 -5.04 -3.09
C VAL A 27 0.85 -3.79 -2.53
N PHE A 28 0.69 -2.73 -3.34
CA PHE A 28 -0.03 -1.52 -2.93
C PHE A 28 -1.49 -1.81 -2.57
N ILE A 29 -2.22 -2.57 -3.40
CA ILE A 29 -3.62 -2.94 -3.13
C ILE A 29 -3.72 -3.80 -1.87
N ILE A 30 -2.81 -4.77 -1.70
CA ILE A 30 -2.79 -5.64 -0.51
C ILE A 30 -2.50 -4.84 0.76
N LEU A 31 -1.48 -3.98 0.77
CA LEU A 31 -1.17 -3.12 1.92
C LEU A 31 -2.31 -2.14 2.20
N TYR A 32 -2.90 -1.56 1.16
CA TYR A 32 -4.02 -0.63 1.30
C TYR A 32 -5.23 -1.33 1.92
N TRP A 33 -5.51 -2.58 1.53
CA TRP A 33 -6.62 -3.35 2.07
C TRP A 33 -6.37 -3.82 3.50
N ILE A 34 -5.17 -4.34 3.81
CA ILE A 34 -4.79 -4.77 5.17
C ILE A 34 -4.81 -3.58 6.12
N LEU A 35 -4.20 -2.45 5.74
CA LEU A 35 -4.17 -1.25 6.57
C LEU A 35 -5.57 -0.63 6.71
N GLY A 36 -6.47 -0.88 5.76
CA GLY A 36 -7.87 -0.47 5.86
C GLY A 36 -8.75 -1.41 6.67
N LYS A 37 -8.33 -2.66 6.85
CA LYS A 37 -8.99 -3.65 7.71
C LYS A 37 -8.48 -3.56 9.16
N PHE A 38 -7.28 -3.02 9.37
CA PHE A 38 -6.63 -2.88 10.67
C PHE A 38 -6.88 -1.52 11.35
N MET A 39 -7.26 -0.46 10.60
CA MET A 39 -7.39 0.93 11.09
C MET A 39 -8.75 1.59 10.78
#